data_AF-A0A956QZ67-F1
#
_entry.id   AF-A0A956QZ67-F1
#
_cell.length_a   1.000
_cell.length_b   1.000
_cell.length_c   1.000
_cell.angle_alpha   90.00
_cell.angle_beta   90.00
_cell.angle_gamma   90.00
#
_symmetry.space_group_name_H-M   'P 1'
#
loop_
_entity.id
_entity.type
_entity.pdbx_description
1 polymer ?
#
loop_
_entity_poly.entity_id
_entity_poly.type
_entity_poly.pdbx_seq_one_letter_code
_entity_poly.pdbx_strand_id
1 'polypeptide(L)' 'VGLLYGSHYFELRPVAGEPDKTEVVHAETFSGLLVPLLWPVMKGQLHRLYEGMNKGLAARARELAARG' A
#
# COMPACT_ATOMS: atom_id res chain seq x y z
N VAL A 1 8.97 -22.94 -7.06
CA VAL A 1 9.18 -21.60 -7.68
C VAL A 1 7.99 -21.30 -8.54
N GLY A 2 7.20 -20.28 -8.20
CA GLY A 2 6.04 -19.84 -9.00
C GLY A 2 6.45 -18.90 -10.14
N LEU A 3 5.58 -18.74 -11.13
CA LEU A 3 5.82 -17.85 -12.27
C LEU A 3 5.70 -16.37 -11.86
N LEU A 4 4.66 -16.03 -11.12
CA LEU A 4 4.40 -14.71 -10.55
C LEU A 4 3.60 -14.90 -9.26
N TYR A 5 4.08 -14.38 -8.15
CA TYR A 5 3.42 -14.41 -6.85
C TYR A 5 3.43 -13.03 -6.22
N GLY A 6 2.27 -12.56 -5.76
CA GLY A 6 2.10 -11.32 -5.01
C GLY A 6 1.73 -11.63 -3.56
N SER A 7 2.34 -10.92 -2.61
CA SER A 7 1.94 -10.93 -1.20
C SER A 7 1.61 -9.51 -0.78
N HIS A 8 0.32 -9.27 -0.62
CA HIS A 8 -0.26 -7.99 -0.20
C HIS A 8 -0.36 -7.96 1.34
N TYR A 9 0.12 -6.89 1.95
CA TYR A 9 0.08 -6.70 3.40
C TYR A 9 -0.22 -5.25 3.79
N PHE A 10 -0.65 -5.11 5.04
CA PHE A 10 -0.83 -3.83 5.73
C PHE A 10 0.04 -3.83 6.99
N GLU A 11 0.65 -2.69 7.29
CA GLU A 11 1.41 -2.48 8.51
C GLU A 11 0.99 -1.14 9.12
N LEU A 12 0.79 -1.13 10.43
CA LEU A 12 0.50 0.08 11.18
C LEU A 12 1.74 0.49 11.95
N ARG A 13 2.16 1.75 11.78
CA ARG A 13 3.33 2.31 12.45
C ARG A 13 2.94 3.56 13.23
N PRO A 14 3.49 3.77 14.44
CA PRO A 14 3.33 5.05 15.12
C PRO A 14 4.05 6.14 14.33
N VAL A 15 3.48 7.34 14.28
CA VAL A 15 4.18 8.51 13.73
C VAL A 15 5.04 9.13 14.82
N ALA A 16 6.35 9.23 14.58
CA ALA A 16 7.30 9.75 15.56
C ALA A 16 6.95 11.19 15.98
N GLY A 17 6.77 11.42 17.28
CA GLY A 17 6.38 12.71 17.83
C GLY A 17 4.88 13.03 17.77
N GLU A 18 4.04 12.14 17.23
CA GLU A 18 2.60 12.35 17.08
C GLU A 18 1.81 11.16 17.65
N PRO A 19 1.54 11.11 18.98
CA PRO A 19 1.00 9.92 19.66
C PRO A 19 -0.39 9.51 19.18
N ASP A 20 -1.17 10.46 18.64
CA ASP A 20 -2.53 10.22 18.14
C ASP A 20 -2.55 9.94 16.63
N LYS A 21 -1.39 9.75 15.99
CA LYS A 21 -1.28 9.45 14.57
C LYS A 21 -0.66 8.09 14.31
N THR A 22 -1.27 7.41 13.35
CA THR A 22 -0.80 6.12 12.82
C THR A 22 -0.53 6.26 11.34
N GLU A 23 0.65 5.85 10.91
CA GLU A 23 0.98 5.59 9.51
C GLU A 23 0.46 4.21 9.12
N VAL A 24 -0.30 4.16 8.02
CA VAL A 24 -0.74 2.91 7.40
C VAL A 24 0.14 2.67 6.18
N VAL A 25 0.96 1.63 6.23
CA VAL A 25 1.72 1.14 5.08
C VAL A 25 0.88 0.07 4.39
N HIS A 26 0.45 0.35 3.17
CA HIS A 26 -0.23 -0.59 2.30
C HIS A 26 0.70 -0.93 1.13
N ALA A 27 1.12 -2.19 1.05
CA ALA A 27 2.19 -2.62 0.15
C ALA A 27 1.98 -4.05 -0.36
N GLU A 28 2.66 -4.35 -1.46
CA GLU A 28 2.67 -5.67 -2.08
C GLU A 28 4.10 -6.04 -2.47
N THR A 29 4.52 -7.25 -2.11
CA THR A 29 5.80 -7.83 -2.56
C THR A 29 5.55 -8.80 -3.70
N PHE A 30 6.38 -8.73 -4.73
CA PHE A 30 6.31 -9.64 -5.88
C PHE A 30 7.54 -10.53 -5.93
N SER A 31 7.31 -11.81 -6.20
CA SER A 31 8.36 -12.82 -6.38
C SER A 31 8.01 -13.78 -7.52
N GLY A 32 9.00 -14.50 -8.03
CA GLY A 32 8.82 -15.47 -9.13
C GLY A 32 9.62 -15.11 -10.37
N LEU A 33 9.69 -16.07 -11.29
CA LEU A 33 10.57 -16.02 -12.47
C LEU A 33 10.24 -14.87 -13.43
N LEU A 34 8.96 -14.51 -13.55
CA LEU A 34 8.51 -13.50 -14.51
C LEU A 34 8.53 -12.07 -13.96
N VAL A 35 8.81 -11.87 -12.67
CA VAL A 35 8.81 -10.53 -12.05
C VAL A 35 9.74 -9.55 -12.76
N PRO A 36 11.02 -9.87 -13.06
CA PRO A 36 11.92 -8.90 -13.71
C PRO A 36 11.43 -8.44 -15.09
N LEU A 37 10.70 -9.31 -15.81
CA LEU A 37 10.15 -9.01 -17.13
C LEU A 37 8.89 -8.15 -17.04
N LEU A 38 7.99 -8.46 -16.10
CA LEU A 38 6.69 -7.79 -15.99
C LEU A 38 6.77 -6.50 -15.15
N TRP A 39 7.73 -6.38 -14.24
CA TRP A 39 7.86 -5.25 -13.33
C TRP A 39 7.93 -3.88 -14.00
N PRO A 40 8.71 -3.67 -15.09
CA PRO A 40 8.75 -2.37 -15.77
C PRO A 40 7.39 -1.91 -16.30
N VAL A 41 6.54 -2.86 -16.73
CA VAL A 41 5.19 -2.60 -17.24
C VAL A 41 4.22 -2.34 -16.09
N MET A 42 4.30 -3.16 -15.04
CA MET A 42 3.34 -3.13 -13.93
C MET A 42 3.61 -1.98 -12.94
N LYS A 43 4.88 -1.64 -12.65
CA LYS A 43 5.26 -0.73 -11.56
C LYS A 43 4.54 0.61 -11.64
N GLY A 44 4.46 1.22 -12.82
CA GLY A 44 3.83 2.53 -12.99
C GLY A 44 2.31 2.50 -12.77
N GLN A 45 1.63 1.44 -13.24
CA GLN A 45 0.20 1.26 -13.04
C GLN A 45 -0.13 0.93 -11.59
N LEU A 46 0.60 0.00 -10.99
CA LEU A 46 0.47 -0.37 -9.58
C LEU A 46 0.68 0.84 -8.66
N HIS A 47 1.72 1.65 -8.91
CA HIS A 47 1.97 2.85 -8.13
C HIS A 47 0.77 3.80 -8.12
N ARG A 48 0.19 4.10 -9.30
CA ARG A 48 -0.98 4.99 -9.40
C ARG A 48 -2.22 4.40 -8.72
N LEU A 49 -2.47 3.10 -8.89
CA LEU A 49 -3.61 2.43 -8.26
C LEU A 49 -3.50 2.47 -6.73
N TYR A 50 -2.32 2.15 -6.20
CA TYR A 50 -2.05 2.15 -4.77
C TYR A 50 -2.13 3.57 -4.19
N GLU A 51 -1.58 4.57 -4.88
CA GLU A 51 -1.67 5.96 -4.45
C GLU A 51 -3.13 6.43 -4.38
N GLY A 52 -3.94 6.11 -5.39
CA GLY A 52 -5.38 6.44 -5.41
C GLY A 52 -6.13 5.78 -4.26
N MET A 53 -5.90 4.48 -4.04
CA MET A 53 -6.53 3.75 -2.95
C MET A 53 -6.11 4.29 -1.58
N ASN A 54 -4.82 4.58 -1.39
CA ASN A 54 -4.29 5.14 -0.13
C ASN A 54 -4.88 6.53 0.15
N LYS A 55 -5.02 7.38 -0.87
CA LYS A 55 -5.70 8.69 -0.72
C LYS A 55 -7.16 8.52 -0.30
N GLY A 56 -7.89 7.59 -0.93
CA GLY A 56 -9.27 7.28 -0.58
C GLY A 56 -9.41 6.75 0.85
N LEU A 57 -8.56 5.80 1.23
CA LEU A 57 -8.53 5.22 2.58
C LEU A 57 -8.22 6.28 3.63
N ALA A 58 -7.22 7.13 3.39
CA ALA A 58 -6.87 8.22 4.31
C ALA A 58 -8.00 9.25 4.46
N ALA A 59 -8.68 9.61 3.36
CA ALA A 59 -9.83 10.51 3.41
C ALA A 59 -10.97 9.91 4.24
N ARG A 60 -11.28 8.63 4.01
CA ARG A 60 -12.33 7.93 4.76
C ARG A 60 -11.99 7.78 6.24
N ALA A 61 -10.73 7.48 6.57
CA ALA A 61 -10.29 7.38 7.96
C ALA A 61 -10.44 8.72 8.71
N ARG A 62 -10.04 9.83 8.07
CA ARG A 62 -10.21 11.18 8.65
C ARG A 62 -11.68 11.55 8.83
N GLU A 63 -12.53 11.20 7.88
CA GLU A 63 -13.97 11.42 7.99
C GLU A 63 -14.58 10.66 9.17
N LEU A 64 -14.17 9.40 9.39
CA LEU A 64 -14.61 8.62 10.55
C LEU A 64 -14.11 9.21 11.87
N ALA A 65 -12.85 9.66 11.93
CA ALA A 65 -12.28 10.30 13.11
C ALA A 65 -12.86 11.68 13.43
N ALA A 66 -13.51 12.34 12.47
CA ALA A 66 -14.22 13.61 12.71
C ALA A 66 -15.65 13.40 13.25
N ARG A 67 -16.18 12.18 13.17
CA ARG A 67 -17.57 11.84 13.56
C ARG A 67 -17.69 11.35 15.01
N GLY A 68 -16.58 11.12 15.71
CA GLY A 68 -16.51 10.67 17.10
C GLY A 68 -15.08 10.72 17.61
#